data_AF-A0A7C5M093-F1
#
_entry.id   AF-A0A7C5M093-F1
#
_cell.length_a   1.000
_cell.length_b   1.000
_cell.length_c   1.000
_cell.angle_alpha   90.00
_cell.angle_beta   90.00
_cell.angle_gamma   90.00
#
_symmetry.space_group_name_H-M   'P 1'
#
loop_
_entity.id
_entity.type
_entity.pdbx_description
1 polymer ?
#
loop_
_entity_poly.entity_id
_entity_poly.type
_entity_poly.pdbx_seq_one_letter_code
_entity_poly.pdbx_strand_id
1 'polypeptide(L)'
;SLLHRVIVSTTNPGDVIVDPFFGSGTTGAVAKKLGRHFIGYEREEEYLVHAKRRIRKIRTGMGADIAVTPSKRSLPKVPFGTLIEQGLLNPGDQLYSPDGRITARVRADGSIAVPDASGSIHKMGAHVQQAPACNGWTFWHFEHKDGATGTLVPIDILRNQVRKTMAARAV
;
A
#
# COMPACT_ATOMS: atom_id res chain seq x y z
N SER A 1 -20.34 14.86 -3.65
CA SER A 1 -20.95 14.90 -4.99
C SER A 1 -20.33 13.80 -5.85
N LEU A 2 -20.93 13.47 -7.01
CA LEU A 2 -20.41 12.49 -7.97
C LEU A 2 -18.96 12.81 -8.38
N LEU A 3 -18.71 14.05 -8.84
CA LEU A 3 -17.38 14.48 -9.29
C LEU A 3 -16.32 14.35 -8.20
N HIS A 4 -16.65 14.60 -6.93
CA HIS A 4 -15.72 14.39 -5.84
C HIS A 4 -15.26 12.94 -5.74
N ARG A 5 -16.18 11.97 -5.88
CA ARG A 5 -15.84 10.54 -5.82
C ARG A 5 -14.94 10.15 -6.98
N VAL A 6 -15.30 10.54 -8.20
CA VAL A 6 -14.51 10.29 -9.41
C VAL A 6 -13.09 10.82 -9.22
N ILE A 7 -12.94 12.11 -8.93
CA ILE A 7 -11.63 12.77 -8.82
C ILE A 7 -10.76 12.12 -7.74
N VAL A 8 -11.31 11.87 -6.53
CA VAL A 8 -10.53 11.24 -5.46
C VAL A 8 -10.11 9.81 -5.81
N SER A 9 -10.95 9.05 -6.51
CA SER A 9 -10.65 7.65 -6.85
C SER A 9 -9.68 7.47 -8.01
N THR A 10 -9.55 8.45 -8.91
CA THR A 10 -8.80 8.28 -10.16
C THR A 10 -7.67 9.29 -10.36
N THR A 11 -7.42 10.20 -9.40
CA THR A 11 -6.35 11.21 -9.49
C THR A 11 -5.70 11.46 -8.14
N ASN A 12 -4.44 11.88 -8.17
CA ASN A 12 -3.70 12.38 -7.03
C ASN A 12 -3.76 13.92 -6.95
N PRO A 13 -3.55 14.52 -5.76
CA PRO A 13 -3.24 15.94 -5.65
C PRO A 13 -2.13 16.35 -6.63
N GLY A 14 -2.29 17.49 -7.30
CA GLY A 14 -1.37 17.98 -8.33
C GLY A 14 -1.64 17.46 -9.74
N ASP A 15 -2.47 16.44 -9.95
CA ASP A 15 -2.83 15.99 -11.29
C ASP A 15 -3.65 17.05 -12.04
N VAL A 16 -3.62 16.99 -13.39
CA VAL A 16 -4.39 17.86 -14.28
C VAL A 16 -5.63 17.11 -14.77
N ILE A 17 -6.81 17.72 -14.60
CA ILE A 17 -8.09 17.18 -15.06
C ILE A 17 -8.59 17.97 -16.27
N VAL A 18 -8.84 17.29 -17.38
CA VAL A 18 -9.40 17.92 -18.58
C VAL A 18 -10.90 17.64 -18.66
N ASP A 19 -11.69 18.69 -18.82
CA ASP A 19 -13.13 18.62 -19.02
C ASP A 19 -13.52 19.33 -20.33
N PRO A 20 -13.85 18.57 -21.40
CA PRO A 20 -14.20 19.14 -22.69
C PRO A 20 -15.61 19.76 -22.75
N PHE A 21 -16.43 19.58 -21.70
CA PHE A 21 -17.81 20.08 -21.62
C PHE A 21 -18.04 20.74 -20.26
N PHE A 22 -17.33 21.85 -20.03
CA PHE A 22 -17.12 22.41 -18.70
C PHE A 22 -18.39 22.99 -18.06
N GLY A 23 -19.35 23.45 -18.87
CA GLY A 23 -20.58 24.07 -18.42
C GLY A 23 -20.33 25.13 -17.35
N SER A 24 -21.04 25.02 -16.22
CA SER A 24 -20.88 25.93 -15.07
C SER A 24 -19.63 25.69 -14.20
N GLY A 25 -18.69 24.86 -14.66
CA GLY A 25 -17.38 24.66 -14.03
C GLY A 25 -17.40 23.79 -12.77
N THR A 26 -18.33 22.84 -12.65
CA THR A 26 -18.38 21.92 -11.50
C THR A 26 -17.10 21.11 -11.35
N THR A 27 -16.56 20.58 -12.45
CA THR A 27 -15.31 19.82 -12.45
C THR A 27 -14.15 20.65 -11.94
N GLY A 28 -13.97 21.88 -12.46
CA GLY A 28 -12.90 22.77 -12.02
C GLY A 28 -13.05 23.23 -10.56
N ALA A 29 -14.29 23.46 -10.10
CA ALA A 29 -14.54 23.81 -8.71
C ALA A 29 -14.15 22.68 -7.74
N VAL A 30 -14.50 21.43 -8.08
CA VAL A 30 -14.15 20.26 -7.25
C VAL A 30 -12.66 19.94 -7.36
N ALA A 31 -12.07 20.00 -8.56
CA ALA A 31 -10.64 19.80 -8.80
C ALA A 31 -9.81 20.78 -7.96
N LYS A 32 -10.11 22.08 -8.05
CA LYS A 32 -9.43 23.12 -7.25
C LYS A 32 -9.58 22.87 -5.75
N LYS A 33 -10.79 22.57 -5.28
CA LYS A 33 -11.04 22.26 -3.86
C LYS A 33 -10.18 21.10 -3.37
N LEU A 34 -9.94 20.10 -4.23
CA LEU A 34 -9.14 18.93 -3.94
C LEU A 34 -7.64 19.11 -4.25
N GLY A 35 -7.18 20.31 -4.61
CA GLY A 35 -5.77 20.55 -4.92
C GLY A 35 -5.30 19.88 -6.21
N ARG A 36 -6.18 19.72 -7.19
CA ARG A 36 -5.85 19.32 -8.57
C ARG A 36 -5.90 20.53 -9.50
N HIS A 37 -5.11 20.48 -10.56
CA HIS A 37 -5.21 21.42 -11.68
C HIS A 37 -6.36 21.00 -12.61
N PHE A 38 -6.85 21.92 -13.44
CA PHE A 38 -7.87 21.60 -14.42
C PHE A 38 -7.76 22.46 -15.68
N ILE A 39 -8.23 21.91 -16.79
CA ILE A 39 -8.44 22.61 -18.06
C ILE A 39 -9.89 22.34 -18.48
N GLY A 40 -10.67 23.40 -18.64
CA GLY A 40 -12.08 23.31 -19.02
C GLY A 40 -12.33 23.96 -20.37
N TYR A 41 -13.02 23.27 -21.27
CA TYR A 41 -13.51 23.80 -22.53
C TYR A 41 -15.02 23.94 -22.48
N GLU A 42 -15.53 25.08 -22.92
CA GLU A 42 -16.97 25.36 -23.04
C GLU A 42 -17.16 26.33 -24.20
N ARG A 43 -18.23 26.09 -24.97
CA ARG A 43 -18.59 26.89 -26.14
C ARG A 43 -19.37 28.13 -25.74
N GLU A 44 -20.27 28.01 -24.77
CA GLU A 44 -21.16 29.09 -24.36
C GLU A 44 -20.44 30.04 -23.38
N GLU A 45 -20.22 31.30 -23.82
CA GLU A 45 -19.45 32.27 -23.05
C GLU A 45 -20.10 32.62 -21.70
N GLU A 46 -21.43 32.63 -21.63
CA GLU A 46 -22.17 32.88 -20.38
C GLU A 46 -21.81 31.83 -19.31
N TYR A 47 -21.75 30.55 -19.68
CA TYR A 47 -21.34 29.49 -18.77
C TYR A 47 -19.90 29.63 -18.30
N LEU A 48 -18.99 30.08 -19.17
CA LEU A 48 -17.62 30.40 -18.78
C LEU A 48 -17.54 31.53 -17.75
N VAL A 49 -18.36 32.58 -17.88
CA VAL A 49 -18.42 33.68 -16.90
C VAL A 49 -18.89 33.16 -15.54
N HIS A 50 -19.95 32.33 -15.51
CA HIS A 50 -20.42 31.70 -14.29
C HIS A 50 -19.39 30.76 -13.65
N ALA A 51 -18.74 29.92 -14.46
CA ALA A 51 -17.71 29.00 -14.03
C ALA A 51 -16.52 29.74 -13.38
N LYS A 52 -15.99 30.78 -14.06
CA LYS A 52 -14.89 31.62 -13.53
C LYS A 52 -15.28 32.26 -12.19
N ARG A 53 -16.49 32.83 -12.08
CA ARG A 53 -16.97 33.44 -10.84
C ARG A 53 -17.09 32.43 -9.70
N ARG A 54 -17.62 31.24 -9.99
CA ARG A 54 -17.75 30.14 -9.02
C ARG A 54 -16.38 29.67 -8.53
N ILE A 55 -15.46 29.36 -9.44
CA ILE A 55 -14.14 28.79 -9.13
C ILE A 55 -13.26 29.78 -8.37
N ARG A 56 -13.38 31.08 -8.65
CA ARG A 56 -12.65 32.12 -7.93
C ARG A 56 -12.95 32.11 -6.42
N LYS A 57 -14.18 31.77 -6.04
CA LYS A 57 -14.63 31.67 -4.63
C LYS A 57 -14.17 30.40 -3.92
N ILE A 58 -13.66 29.41 -4.65
CA ILE A 58 -13.22 28.15 -4.07
C ILE A 58 -11.80 28.31 -3.52
N ARG A 59 -11.62 27.98 -2.23
CA ARG A 59 -10.31 27.81 -1.61
C ARG A 59 -9.70 26.49 -2.08
N THR A 60 -8.45 26.54 -2.52
CA THR A 60 -7.68 25.35 -2.87
C THR A 60 -7.36 24.56 -1.60
N GLY A 61 -7.63 23.25 -1.60
CA GLY A 61 -7.21 22.39 -0.51
C GLY A 61 -5.68 22.20 -0.53
N MET A 62 -5.06 22.04 0.64
CA MET A 62 -3.61 21.94 0.77
C MET A 62 -3.23 20.93 1.85
N GLY A 63 -2.03 20.34 1.72
CA GLY A 63 -1.44 19.48 2.76
C GLY A 63 -2.34 18.31 3.16
N ALA A 64 -2.51 18.14 4.48
CA ALA A 64 -3.28 17.04 5.06
C ALA A 64 -4.76 17.03 4.65
N ASP A 65 -5.35 18.19 4.33
CA ASP A 65 -6.78 18.31 3.99
C ASP A 65 -7.16 17.60 2.67
N ILE A 66 -6.17 17.35 1.81
CA ILE A 66 -6.34 16.70 0.50
C ILE A 66 -5.54 15.40 0.38
N ALA A 67 -4.83 15.02 1.44
CA ALA A 67 -4.04 13.81 1.47
C ALA A 67 -4.98 12.60 1.34
N VAL A 68 -4.69 11.74 0.37
CA VAL A 68 -5.40 10.47 0.20
C VAL A 68 -4.56 9.39 0.87
N THR A 69 -5.20 8.50 1.63
CA THR A 69 -4.51 7.36 2.23
C THR A 69 -3.89 6.50 1.12
N PRO A 70 -2.55 6.39 1.05
CA PRO A 70 -1.90 5.57 0.05
C PRO A 70 -2.23 4.10 0.29
N SER A 71 -2.37 3.33 -0.79
CA SER A 71 -2.59 1.89 -0.71
C SER A 71 -1.39 1.20 -0.05
N LYS A 72 -1.61 0.14 0.73
CA LYS A 72 -0.52 -0.71 1.27
C LYS A 72 0.39 -1.27 0.17
N ARG A 73 -0.06 -1.28 -1.10
CA ARG A 73 0.73 -1.69 -2.27
C ARG A 73 1.81 -0.68 -2.69
N SER A 74 1.69 0.60 -2.32
CA SER A 74 2.69 1.62 -2.65
C SER A 74 3.81 1.73 -1.61
N LEU A 75 3.76 0.93 -0.53
CA LEU A 75 4.85 0.85 0.43
C LEU A 75 6.09 0.22 -0.23
N PRO A 76 7.32 0.59 0.21
CA PRO A 76 8.54 -0.04 -0.25
C PRO A 76 8.45 -1.57 -0.19
N LYS A 77 8.83 -2.22 -1.30
CA LYS A 77 8.90 -3.67 -1.39
C LYS A 77 10.06 -4.14 -0.53
N VAL A 78 9.77 -5.04 0.42
CA VAL A 78 10.76 -5.70 1.26
C VAL A 78 10.77 -7.18 0.90
N PRO A 79 11.80 -7.66 0.18
CA PRO A 79 12.00 -9.09 -0.05
C PRO A 79 12.21 -9.84 1.26
N PHE A 80 11.79 -11.11 1.33
CA PHE A 80 12.00 -11.93 2.54
C PHE A 80 13.48 -12.11 2.90
N GLY A 81 14.36 -12.23 1.89
CA GLY A 81 15.81 -12.30 2.10
C GLY A 81 16.39 -11.12 2.90
N THR A 82 15.79 -9.94 2.82
CA THR A 82 16.19 -8.76 3.62
C THR A 82 16.13 -9.03 5.13
N LEU A 83 15.18 -9.86 5.59
CA LEU A 83 15.10 -10.22 7.00
C LEU A 83 16.32 -11.03 7.44
N ILE A 84 16.86 -11.83 6.54
CA ILE A 84 18.03 -12.68 6.77
C ILE A 84 19.30 -11.85 6.72
N GLU A 85 19.42 -10.99 5.71
CA GLU A 85 20.53 -10.05 5.55
C GLU A 85 20.67 -9.10 6.76
N GLN A 86 19.55 -8.72 7.37
CA GLN A 86 19.54 -7.87 8.58
C GLN A 86 19.63 -8.65 9.89
N GLY A 87 19.77 -9.98 9.85
CA GLY A 87 19.86 -10.84 11.03
C GLY A 87 18.58 -10.91 11.88
N LEU A 88 17.44 -10.49 11.32
CA LEU A 88 16.12 -10.59 11.98
C LEU A 88 15.60 -12.02 11.97
N LEU A 89 16.02 -12.81 10.97
CA LEU A 89 15.88 -14.26 10.91
C LEU A 89 17.23 -14.83 10.47
N ASN A 90 17.53 -16.05 10.92
CA ASN A 90 18.77 -16.74 10.58
C ASN A 90 18.48 -17.99 9.75
N PRO A 91 19.38 -18.40 8.84
CA PRO A 91 19.28 -19.71 8.21
C PRO A 91 19.23 -20.80 9.28
N GLY A 92 18.25 -21.69 9.17
CA GLY A 92 17.98 -22.71 10.18
C GLY A 92 16.84 -22.38 11.13
N ASP A 93 16.41 -21.12 11.25
CA ASP A 93 15.25 -20.74 12.05
C ASP A 93 13.97 -21.45 11.58
N GLN A 94 13.08 -21.73 12.52
CA GLN A 94 11.80 -22.37 12.25
C GLN A 94 10.69 -21.32 12.16
N LEU A 95 9.91 -21.42 11.09
CA LEU A 95 8.64 -20.74 10.92
C LEU A 95 7.49 -21.73 11.11
N TYR A 96 6.36 -21.22 11.54
CA TYR A 96 5.19 -22.00 11.93
C TYR A 96 3.93 -21.51 11.19
N SER A 97 2.99 -22.41 10.93
CA SER A 97 1.61 -22.01 10.59
C SER A 97 0.92 -21.31 11.76
N PRO A 98 -0.21 -20.61 11.55
CA PRO A 98 -0.90 -19.90 12.63
C PRO A 98 -1.35 -20.80 13.80
N ASP A 99 -1.58 -22.08 13.53
CA ASP A 99 -1.93 -23.11 14.53
C ASP A 99 -0.72 -23.88 15.09
N GLY A 100 0.50 -23.54 14.66
CA GLY A 100 1.75 -24.18 15.08
C GLY A 100 2.00 -25.59 14.54
N ARG A 101 1.10 -26.15 13.72
CA ARG A 101 1.17 -27.57 13.30
C ARG A 101 2.16 -27.83 12.17
N ILE A 102 2.30 -26.87 11.26
CA ILE A 102 3.19 -26.96 10.11
C ILE A 102 4.42 -26.12 10.38
N THR A 103 5.59 -26.68 10.08
CA THR A 103 6.87 -25.97 10.22
C THR A 103 7.56 -25.81 8.88
N ALA A 104 8.32 -24.72 8.74
CA ALA A 104 9.22 -24.48 7.62
C ALA A 104 10.55 -23.93 8.11
N ARG A 105 11.65 -24.42 7.55
CA ARG A 105 13.00 -23.99 7.89
C ARG A 105 13.47 -22.88 6.96
N VAL A 106 13.98 -21.79 7.53
CA VAL A 106 14.58 -20.67 6.78
C VAL A 106 15.90 -21.11 6.13
N ARG A 107 16.11 -20.76 4.86
CA ARG A 107 17.36 -21.01 4.12
C ARG A 107 18.11 -19.71 3.82
N ALA A 108 19.42 -19.81 3.61
CA ALA A 108 20.30 -18.66 3.40
C ALA A 108 20.00 -17.85 2.13
N ASP A 109 19.36 -18.46 1.13
CA ASP A 109 18.98 -17.84 -0.14
C ASP A 109 17.65 -17.06 -0.09
N GLY A 110 17.02 -16.93 1.09
CA GLY A 110 15.70 -16.31 1.22
C GLY A 110 14.54 -17.20 0.78
N SER A 111 14.78 -18.51 0.62
CA SER A 111 13.72 -19.51 0.52
C SER A 111 13.41 -20.13 1.89
N ILE A 112 12.29 -20.85 1.97
CA ILE A 112 11.96 -21.71 3.10
C ILE A 112 11.73 -23.14 2.62
N ALA A 113 11.99 -24.10 3.50
CA ALA A 113 11.82 -25.52 3.23
C ALA A 113 10.79 -26.14 4.17
N VAL A 114 9.80 -26.79 3.59
CA VAL A 114 8.87 -27.69 4.30
C VAL A 114 9.34 -29.14 4.05
N PRO A 115 8.79 -30.17 4.73
CA PRO A 115 9.34 -31.53 4.67
C PRO A 115 9.54 -32.11 3.26
N ASP A 116 8.66 -31.77 2.31
CA ASP A 116 8.58 -32.35 0.97
C ASP A 116 8.90 -31.36 -0.17
N ALA A 117 9.10 -30.07 0.14
CA ALA A 117 9.26 -29.03 -0.88
C ALA A 117 10.06 -27.81 -0.40
N SER A 118 10.52 -26.97 -1.33
CA SER A 118 11.12 -25.69 -1.01
C SER A 118 10.81 -24.60 -2.03
N GLY A 119 10.87 -23.34 -1.58
CA GLY A 119 10.62 -22.17 -2.41
C GLY A 119 10.36 -20.92 -1.59
N SER A 120 9.77 -19.90 -2.21
CA SER A 120 9.43 -18.66 -1.50
C SER A 120 8.41 -18.90 -0.38
N ILE A 121 8.34 -17.98 0.58
CA ILE A 121 7.35 -18.00 1.67
C ILE A 121 5.90 -18.11 1.17
N HIS A 122 5.63 -17.56 -0.02
CA HIS A 122 4.32 -17.60 -0.67
C HIS A 122 4.04 -18.97 -1.28
N LYS A 123 5.01 -19.51 -2.04
CA LYS A 123 4.87 -20.81 -2.70
C LYS A 123 4.72 -21.92 -1.66
N MET A 124 5.54 -21.90 -0.60
CA MET A 124 5.47 -22.91 0.46
C MET A 124 4.22 -22.76 1.31
N GLY A 125 3.79 -21.52 1.60
CA GLY A 125 2.51 -21.30 2.28
C GLY A 125 1.32 -21.81 1.48
N ALA A 126 1.32 -21.64 0.16
CA ALA A 126 0.28 -22.15 -0.74
C ALA A 126 0.31 -23.69 -0.83
N HIS A 127 1.51 -24.26 -0.94
CA HIS A 127 1.75 -25.72 -0.97
C HIS A 127 1.17 -26.41 0.26
N VAL A 128 1.51 -25.94 1.47
CA VAL A 128 1.07 -26.60 2.71
C VAL A 128 -0.43 -26.40 3.01
N GLN A 129 -1.04 -25.35 2.45
CA GLN A 129 -2.49 -25.12 2.55
C GLN A 129 -3.27 -25.80 1.42
N GLN A 130 -2.60 -26.42 0.44
CA GLN A 130 -3.23 -26.92 -0.79
C GLN A 130 -4.10 -25.84 -1.47
N ALA A 131 -3.62 -24.61 -1.48
CA ALA A 131 -4.32 -23.43 -1.98
C ALA A 131 -3.63 -22.86 -3.22
N PRO A 132 -4.36 -22.19 -4.14
CA PRO A 132 -3.76 -21.60 -5.34
C PRO A 132 -2.81 -20.44 -5.04
N ALA A 133 -2.96 -19.78 -3.88
CA ALA A 133 -2.10 -18.67 -3.47
C ALA A 133 -2.06 -18.53 -1.94
N CYS A 134 -0.98 -17.95 -1.42
CA CYS A 134 -0.83 -17.63 0.00
C CYS A 134 -0.06 -16.33 0.20
N ASN A 135 -0.52 -15.50 1.14
CA ASN A 135 0.28 -14.41 1.69
C ASN A 135 1.21 -14.94 2.80
N GLY A 136 2.42 -15.36 2.43
CA GLY A 136 3.41 -15.92 3.35
C GLY A 136 3.76 -15.01 4.52
N TRP A 137 3.65 -13.68 4.37
CA TRP A 137 3.95 -12.73 5.45
C TRP A 137 3.02 -12.85 6.65
N THR A 138 1.74 -13.14 6.40
CA THR A 138 0.71 -13.27 7.44
C THR A 138 0.47 -14.72 7.85
N PHE A 139 0.86 -15.67 6.99
CA PHE A 139 0.69 -17.10 7.27
C PHE A 139 1.82 -17.64 8.15
N TRP A 140 3.07 -17.32 7.84
CA TRP A 140 4.21 -17.81 8.59
C TRP A 140 4.44 -16.98 9.84
N HIS A 141 4.64 -17.67 10.96
CA HIS A 141 4.90 -17.11 12.27
C HIS A 141 6.28 -17.54 12.76
N PHE A 142 6.89 -16.76 13.63
CA PHE A 142 8.09 -17.14 14.36
C PHE A 142 7.83 -17.00 15.87
N GLU A 143 8.65 -17.65 16.67
CA GLU A 143 8.54 -17.55 18.12
C GLU A 143 9.18 -16.25 18.62
N HIS A 144 8.39 -15.41 19.28
CA HIS A 144 8.85 -14.12 19.79
C HIS A 144 9.56 -14.27 21.14
N LYS A 145 10.84 -13.87 21.20
CA LYS A 145 11.69 -14.04 22.40
C LYS A 145 11.30 -13.17 23.60
N ASP A 146 10.65 -12.02 23.37
CA ASP A 146 10.25 -11.10 24.46
C ASP A 146 8.79 -11.31 24.94
N GLY A 147 8.12 -12.38 24.48
CA GLY A 147 6.80 -12.78 24.99
C GLY A 147 6.90 -13.82 26.10
N ALA A 148 5.77 -14.16 26.74
CA ALA A 148 5.67 -15.45 27.43
C ALA A 148 6.06 -16.54 26.42
N THR A 149 7.05 -17.35 26.77
CA THR A 149 7.61 -18.45 25.96
C THR A 149 6.50 -19.19 25.18
N GLY A 150 6.65 -19.34 23.86
CA GLY A 150 5.67 -20.00 23.00
C GLY A 150 4.70 -19.09 22.23
N THR A 151 4.79 -17.76 22.33
CA THR A 151 3.92 -16.86 21.54
C THR A 151 4.39 -16.78 20.09
N LEU A 152 3.59 -17.33 19.17
CA LEU A 152 3.81 -17.23 17.73
C LEU A 152 3.29 -15.89 17.19
N VAL A 153 4.12 -15.17 16.44
CA VAL A 153 3.76 -13.89 15.81
C VAL A 153 4.08 -13.89 14.30
N PRO A 154 3.25 -13.27 13.44
CA PRO A 154 3.48 -13.29 12.00
C PRO A 154 4.79 -12.62 11.61
N ILE A 155 5.50 -13.16 10.62
CA ILE A 155 6.75 -12.56 10.10
C ILE A 155 6.51 -11.17 9.47
N ASP A 156 5.26 -10.78 9.18
CA ASP A 156 4.91 -9.43 8.72
C ASP A 156 5.34 -8.32 9.69
N ILE A 157 5.46 -8.62 11.00
CA ILE A 157 5.92 -7.62 11.96
C ILE A 157 7.37 -7.21 11.67
N LEU A 158 8.22 -8.19 11.30
CA LEU A 158 9.61 -7.96 10.93
C LEU A 158 9.70 -7.14 9.63
N ARG A 159 8.83 -7.45 8.65
CA ARG A 159 8.72 -6.64 7.43
C ARG A 159 8.42 -5.17 7.72
N ASN A 160 7.50 -4.93 8.66
CA ASN A 160 7.12 -3.56 9.03
C ASN A 160 8.22 -2.86 9.82
N GLN A 161 9.01 -3.58 10.62
CA GLN A 161 10.22 -3.04 11.25
C GLN A 161 11.24 -2.60 10.20
N VAL A 162 11.53 -3.43 9.20
CA VAL A 162 12.43 -3.07 8.08
C VAL A 162 11.93 -1.82 7.35
N ARG A 163 10.62 -1.74 7.05
CA ARG A 163 10.03 -0.55 6.40
C ARG A 163 10.23 0.73 7.21
N LYS A 164 10.07 0.66 8.53
CA LYS A 164 10.30 1.82 9.42
C LYS A 164 11.76 2.25 9.37
N THR A 165 12.70 1.32 9.42
CA THR A 165 14.14 1.61 9.31
C THR A 165 14.51 2.21 7.95
N MET A 166 13.93 1.69 6.86
CA MET A 166 14.14 2.24 5.51
C MET A 166 13.59 3.67 5.39
N ALA A 167 12.41 3.93 5.95
CA ALA A 167 11.82 5.27 5.94
C ALA A 167 12.65 6.27 6.77
N ALA A 168 13.17 5.85 7.93
CA ALA A 168 14.00 6.70 8.78
C ALA A 168 15.36 7.06 8.15
N ARG A 169 15.91 6.21 7.27
CA ARG A 169 17.16 6.49 6.52
C ARG A 169 16.97 7.38 5.29
N ALA A 170 15.73 7.58 4.85
CA ALA A 170 15.40 8.38 3.67
C ALA A 170 15.07 9.84 3.99
N VAL A 171 15.07 10.21 5.28
CA VAL A 171 14.90 11.56 5.81
C VAL A 171 16.27 12.09 6.23
#